data_AF-A0A1M5FDN7-F1
#
_entry.id   AF-A0A1M5FDN7-F1
#
_cell.length_a   1.000
_cell.length_b   1.000
_cell.length_c   1.000
_cell.angle_alpha   90.00
_cell.angle_beta   90.00
_cell.angle_gamma   90.00
#
_symmetry.space_group_name_H-M   'P 1'
#
loop_
_entity.id
_entity.type
_entity.pdbx_description
1 polymer ?
#
loop_
_entity_poly.entity_id
_entity_poly.type
_entity_poly.pdbx_seq_one_letter_code
_entity_poly.pdbx_strand_id
1 'polypeptide(L)'
;MNYKFLFYTVIASVLMSCCSTSKNISIKKEQSLITNNVQLSNNFRSFWNELKKEADEQPLDQFIPSDTLIARYSLIKQNKQFYLSGFLYTDSTFNEENIKAIGGNVVIYTEKIKTFSVPVKSIPLLIQIKGITYIEIGKKAKIK
;
A
#
# COMPACT_ATOMS: atom_id res chain seq x y z
N MET A 1 34.69 -0.84 78.21
CA MET A 1 35.89 -1.21 77.44
C MET A 1 35.53 -2.35 76.50
N ASN A 2 36.11 -2.33 75.29
CA ASN A 2 36.01 -3.32 74.21
C ASN A 2 34.88 -3.16 73.16
N TYR A 3 35.04 -2.07 72.40
CA TYR A 3 34.96 -1.94 70.94
C TYR A 3 34.65 -3.19 70.12
N LYS A 4 33.71 -3.05 69.18
CA LYS A 4 33.93 -3.35 67.76
C LYS A 4 32.84 -2.72 66.89
N PHE A 5 33.19 -1.59 66.29
CA PHE A 5 32.59 -1.09 65.06
C PHE A 5 32.80 -2.14 63.97
N LEU A 6 31.74 -2.57 63.31
CA LEU A 6 31.82 -3.24 62.02
C LEU A 6 30.99 -2.45 61.02
N PHE A 7 31.74 -1.70 60.22
CA PHE A 7 31.35 -1.16 58.93
C PHE A 7 30.85 -2.30 58.04
N TYR A 8 29.62 -2.17 57.52
CA TYR A 8 29.28 -2.73 56.22
C TYR A 8 28.41 -1.74 55.46
N THR A 9 29.09 -0.92 54.66
CA THR A 9 28.51 -0.21 53.53
C THR A 9 28.06 -1.24 52.49
N VAL A 10 26.75 -1.45 52.36
CA VAL A 10 26.20 -2.11 51.18
C VAL A 10 25.71 -1.02 50.25
N ILE A 11 26.52 -0.75 49.22
CA ILE A 11 26.15 0.12 48.10
C ILE A 11 25.04 -0.59 47.34
N ALA A 12 23.82 -0.09 47.46
CA ALA A 12 22.68 -0.53 46.67
C ALA A 12 22.76 0.11 45.28
N SER A 13 23.47 -0.52 44.35
CA SER A 13 23.37 -0.22 42.92
C SER A 13 22.26 -1.03 42.27
N VAL A 14 21.01 -0.61 42.46
CA VAL A 14 19.91 -1.09 41.61
C VAL A 14 19.95 -0.27 40.33
N LEU A 15 20.64 -0.81 39.33
CA LEU A 15 20.59 -0.32 37.96
C LEU A 15 19.15 -0.40 37.45
N MET A 16 18.68 0.73 36.93
CA MET A 16 17.51 0.87 36.08
C MET A 16 17.45 -0.28 35.05
N SER A 17 16.52 -1.21 35.25
CA SER A 17 15.99 -2.02 34.16
C SER A 17 14.70 -1.36 33.71
N CYS A 18 14.82 -0.41 32.80
CA CYS A 18 13.70 -0.01 31.95
C CYS A 18 13.18 -1.27 31.26
N CYS A 19 11.92 -1.63 31.51
CA CYS A 19 11.18 -2.57 30.69
C CYS A 19 10.98 -1.96 29.30
N SER A 20 11.98 -2.09 28.44
CA SER A 20 11.79 -1.98 27.00
C SER A 20 11.10 -3.27 26.56
N THR A 21 9.76 -3.26 26.52
CA THR A 21 9.00 -4.27 25.78
C THR A 21 9.33 -4.09 24.30
N SER A 22 10.40 -4.74 23.85
CA SER A 22 10.66 -4.99 22.45
C SER A 22 9.58 -5.96 21.98
N LYS A 23 8.49 -5.44 21.43
CA LYS A 23 7.57 -6.23 20.61
C LYS A 23 8.39 -6.78 19.46
N ASN A 24 8.78 -8.05 19.59
CA ASN A 24 9.33 -8.84 18.52
C ASN A 24 8.20 -9.03 17.50
N ILE A 25 8.08 -8.09 16.56
CA ILE A 25 7.26 -8.27 15.37
C ILE A 25 8.00 -9.33 14.56
N SER A 26 7.65 -10.58 14.80
CA SER A 26 7.90 -11.66 13.84
C SER A 26 7.14 -11.29 12.57
N ILE A 27 7.83 -10.57 11.69
CA ILE A 27 7.43 -10.42 10.30
C ILE A 27 7.46 -11.83 9.73
N LYS A 28 6.30 -12.49 9.72
CA LYS A 28 6.08 -13.63 8.84
C LYS A 28 6.39 -13.13 7.43
N LYS A 29 7.54 -13.56 6.89
CA LYS A 29 7.84 -13.49 5.47
C LYS A 29 6.79 -14.31 4.75
N GLU A 30 5.73 -13.63 4.33
CA GLU A 30 4.85 -14.13 3.29
C GLU A 30 5.63 -14.10 1.97
N GLN A 31 5.35 -15.10 1.13
CA GLN A 31 6.17 -15.53 0.01
C GLN A 31 6.61 -14.41 -0.94
N SER A 32 7.90 -14.46 -1.26
CA SER A 32 8.56 -13.77 -2.37
C SER A 32 7.85 -14.03 -3.72
N LEU A 33 7.31 -12.98 -4.31
CA LEU A 33 7.10 -12.85 -5.75
C LEU A 33 7.71 -11.50 -6.15
N ILE A 34 8.59 -11.52 -7.15
CA ILE A 34 9.41 -10.43 -7.69
C ILE A 34 8.79 -9.07 -7.36
N THR A 35 9.39 -8.34 -6.42
CA THR A 35 9.05 -6.94 -6.16
C THR A 35 9.48 -6.14 -7.39
N ASN A 36 8.60 -6.04 -8.39
CA ASN A 36 8.69 -4.94 -9.32
C ASN A 36 8.73 -3.68 -8.44
N ASN A 37 9.82 -2.93 -8.49
CA ASN A 37 10.00 -1.68 -7.74
C ASN A 37 9.10 -0.59 -8.34
N VAL A 38 7.78 -0.86 -8.38
CA VAL A 38 6.80 0.09 -8.87
C VAL A 38 6.72 1.23 -7.89
N GLN A 39 7.06 2.42 -8.37
CA GLN A 39 6.89 3.62 -7.60
C GLN A 39 5.42 4.04 -7.69
N LEU A 40 4.81 4.34 -6.55
CA LEU A 40 3.42 4.78 -6.48
C LEU A 40 3.36 6.29 -6.29
N SER A 41 2.43 6.99 -6.95
CA SER A 41 2.20 8.40 -6.63
C SER A 41 1.57 8.56 -5.24
N ASN A 42 1.66 9.77 -4.68
CA ASN A 42 1.04 10.07 -3.39
C ASN A 42 -0.50 9.93 -3.43
N ASN A 43 -1.09 10.25 -4.58
CA ASN A 43 -2.52 10.05 -4.80
C ASN A 43 -2.86 8.57 -4.84
N PHE A 44 -2.05 7.74 -5.52
CA PHE A 44 -2.25 6.30 -5.54
C PHE A 44 -2.13 5.67 -4.15
N ARG A 45 -1.09 6.06 -3.37
CA ARG A 45 -0.94 5.61 -1.98
C ARG A 45 -2.14 5.99 -1.12
N SER A 46 -2.65 7.22 -1.29
CA SER A 46 -3.84 7.70 -0.57
C SER A 46 -5.07 6.89 -0.94
N PHE A 47 -5.31 6.65 -2.23
CA PHE A 47 -6.39 5.80 -2.70
C PHE A 47 -6.29 4.40 -2.11
N TRP A 48 -5.11 3.77 -2.19
CA TRP A 48 -4.89 2.43 -1.70
C TRP A 48 -5.19 2.29 -0.20
N ASN A 49 -4.78 3.28 0.59
CA ASN A 49 -5.04 3.28 2.03
C ASN A 49 -6.52 3.53 2.35
N GLU A 50 -7.18 4.48 1.65
CA GLU A 50 -8.61 4.75 1.81
C GLU A 50 -9.45 3.53 1.36
N LEU A 51 -9.10 2.89 0.25
CA LEU A 51 -9.74 1.67 -0.26
C LEU A 51 -9.67 0.54 0.75
N LYS A 52 -8.48 0.21 1.25
CA LYS A 52 -8.31 -0.86 2.25
C LYS A 52 -9.08 -0.57 3.54
N LYS A 53 -9.13 0.71 3.94
CA LYS A 53 -9.89 1.13 5.12
C LYS A 53 -11.40 0.98 4.92
N GLU A 54 -11.92 1.35 3.76
CA GLU A 54 -13.35 1.19 3.46
C GLU A 54 -13.74 -0.27 3.25
N ALA A 55 -12.85 -1.09 2.68
CA ALA A 55 -13.11 -2.51 2.46
C ALA A 55 -13.15 -3.32 3.77
N ASP A 56 -12.44 -2.90 4.82
CA ASP A 56 -12.47 -3.51 6.15
C ASP A 56 -12.44 -5.06 6.14
N GLU A 57 -11.33 -5.61 5.64
CA GLU A 57 -11.09 -7.05 5.41
C GLU A 57 -11.99 -7.73 4.35
N GLN A 58 -13.02 -7.04 3.83
CA GLN A 58 -13.85 -7.55 2.75
C GLN A 58 -13.00 -7.81 1.48
N PRO A 59 -13.17 -8.97 0.84
CA PRO A 59 -12.63 -9.23 -0.49
C PRO A 59 -13.05 -8.15 -1.50
N LEU A 60 -12.08 -7.63 -2.27
CA LEU A 60 -12.33 -6.54 -3.22
C LEU A 60 -13.26 -6.91 -4.39
N ASP A 61 -13.49 -8.21 -4.63
CA ASP A 61 -14.44 -8.71 -5.62
C ASP A 61 -15.90 -8.48 -5.24
N GLN A 62 -16.19 -8.40 -3.93
CA GLN A 62 -17.51 -8.11 -3.37
C GLN A 62 -17.64 -6.65 -2.88
N PHE A 63 -16.52 -5.94 -2.77
CA PHE A 63 -16.48 -4.58 -2.26
C PHE A 63 -17.18 -3.57 -3.18
N ILE A 64 -18.03 -2.74 -2.59
CA ILE A 64 -18.67 -1.60 -3.25
C ILE A 64 -18.11 -0.32 -2.61
N PRO A 65 -17.30 0.48 -3.34
CA PRO A 65 -16.81 1.78 -2.89
C PRO A 65 -17.92 2.71 -2.39
N SER A 66 -17.63 3.50 -1.35
CA SER A 66 -18.53 4.57 -0.92
C SER A 66 -18.63 5.69 -1.96
N ASP A 67 -19.72 6.47 -1.94
CA ASP A 67 -19.86 7.67 -2.78
C ASP A 67 -18.70 8.66 -2.58
N THR A 68 -18.13 8.71 -1.37
CA THR A 68 -16.98 9.55 -1.06
C THR A 68 -15.73 9.07 -1.82
N LEU A 69 -15.45 7.76 -1.81
CA LEU A 69 -14.30 7.20 -2.53
C LEU A 69 -14.48 7.32 -4.04
N ILE A 70 -15.70 7.05 -4.52
CA ILE A 70 -16.10 7.20 -5.94
C ILE A 70 -15.84 8.63 -6.41
N ALA A 71 -16.40 9.62 -5.73
CA ALA A 71 -16.27 11.02 -6.13
C ALA A 71 -14.82 11.52 -6.07
N ARG A 72 -14.09 11.14 -5.01
CA ARG A 72 -12.72 11.62 -4.75
C ARG A 72 -11.72 11.13 -5.78
N TYR A 73 -11.81 9.87 -6.19
CA TYR A 73 -10.88 9.24 -7.14
C TYR A 73 -11.50 9.06 -8.53
N SER A 74 -12.67 9.66 -8.77
CA SER A 74 -13.38 9.61 -10.05
C SER A 74 -13.61 8.18 -10.55
N LEU A 75 -13.99 7.27 -9.65
CA LEU A 75 -14.22 5.88 -10.03
C LEU A 75 -15.41 5.80 -10.98
N ILE A 76 -15.26 5.04 -12.06
CA ILE A 76 -16.31 4.91 -13.07
C ILE A 76 -17.01 3.56 -12.87
N LYS A 77 -18.34 3.59 -12.77
CA LYS A 77 -19.14 2.37 -12.71
C LYS A 77 -19.37 1.84 -14.13
N GLN A 78 -18.93 0.62 -14.40
CA GLN A 78 -19.15 -0.09 -15.66
C GLN A 78 -19.44 -1.57 -15.35
N ASN A 79 -20.44 -2.17 -15.99
CA ASN A 79 -20.76 -3.60 -15.83
C ASN A 79 -20.85 -4.06 -14.35
N LYS A 80 -21.48 -3.24 -13.50
CA LYS A 80 -21.62 -3.45 -12.04
C LYS A 80 -20.29 -3.42 -11.24
N GLN A 81 -19.17 -3.05 -11.84
CA GLN A 81 -17.87 -2.88 -11.19
C GLN A 81 -17.43 -1.42 -11.23
N PHE A 82 -16.57 -1.04 -10.29
CA PHE A 82 -15.94 0.27 -10.28
C PHE A 82 -14.53 0.18 -10.84
N TYR A 83 -14.19 1.15 -11.68
CA TYR A 83 -12.92 1.22 -12.37
C TYR A 83 -12.11 2.43 -11.90
N LEU A 84 -10.81 2.21 -11.68
CA LEU A 84 -9.84 3.27 -11.46
C LEU A 84 -9.06 3.50 -12.75
N SER A 85 -8.84 4.77 -13.08
CA SER A 85 -8.06 5.16 -14.25
C SER A 85 -6.91 6.09 -13.86
N GLY A 86 -5.85 6.07 -14.65
CA GLY A 86 -4.66 6.89 -14.40
C GLY A 86 -3.59 6.70 -15.46
N PHE A 87 -2.35 7.01 -15.12
CA PHE A 87 -1.19 6.83 -15.98
C PHE A 87 -0.26 5.74 -15.44
N LEU A 88 0.28 4.95 -16.37
CA LEU A 88 1.39 4.04 -16.15
C LEU A 88 2.62 4.59 -16.86
N TYR A 89 3.73 4.57 -16.13
CA TYR A 89 5.04 4.66 -16.75
C TYR A 89 5.62 3.27 -16.83
N THR A 90 6.22 2.96 -17.96
CA THR A 90 6.64 1.60 -18.28
C THR A 90 8.04 1.54 -18.86
N ASP A 91 8.71 0.41 -18.68
CA ASP A 91 9.94 0.06 -19.37
C ASP A 91 9.68 -0.86 -20.59
N SER A 92 10.75 -1.32 -21.24
CA SER A 92 10.70 -2.16 -22.44
C SER A 92 10.16 -3.58 -22.20
N THR A 93 9.99 -4.00 -20.94
CA THR A 93 9.46 -5.32 -20.57
C THR A 93 7.95 -5.32 -20.34
N PHE A 94 7.30 -4.16 -20.42
CA PHE A 94 5.85 -4.05 -20.28
C PHE A 94 5.12 -4.77 -21.41
N ASN A 95 4.07 -5.50 -21.03
CA ASN A 95 3.17 -6.17 -21.97
C ASN A 95 1.72 -5.75 -21.66
N GLU A 96 1.04 -5.17 -22.65
CA GLU A 96 -0.35 -4.73 -22.53
C GLU A 96 -1.34 -5.86 -22.25
N GLU A 97 -1.03 -7.08 -22.68
CA GLU A 97 -1.88 -8.26 -22.44
C GLU A 97 -2.01 -8.56 -20.94
N ASN A 98 -1.02 -8.19 -20.13
CA ASN A 98 -1.11 -8.34 -18.67
C ASN A 98 -2.19 -7.42 -18.07
N ILE A 99 -2.44 -6.25 -18.66
CA ILE A 99 -3.51 -5.34 -18.23
C ILE A 99 -4.87 -5.91 -18.66
N LYS A 100 -4.97 -6.42 -19.89
CA LYS A 100 -6.19 -7.04 -20.41
C LYS A 100 -6.56 -8.29 -19.59
N ALA A 101 -5.57 -9.11 -19.22
CA ALA A 101 -5.76 -10.32 -18.42
C ALA A 101 -6.37 -10.06 -17.03
N ILE A 102 -6.13 -8.88 -16.45
CA ILE A 102 -6.75 -8.48 -15.17
C ILE A 102 -8.07 -7.71 -15.36
N GLY A 103 -8.66 -7.76 -16.56
CA GLY A 103 -9.92 -7.09 -16.91
C GLY A 103 -9.78 -5.59 -17.15
N GLY A 104 -8.56 -5.11 -17.38
CA GLY A 104 -8.26 -3.71 -17.63
C GLY A 104 -8.16 -3.37 -19.11
N ASN A 105 -8.05 -2.07 -19.37
CA ASN A 105 -7.74 -1.50 -20.66
C ASN A 105 -6.53 -0.59 -20.53
N VAL A 106 -5.76 -0.48 -21.61
CA VAL A 106 -4.61 0.42 -21.71
C VAL A 106 -4.68 1.15 -23.05
N VAL A 107 -4.37 2.45 -23.03
CA VAL A 107 -4.20 3.25 -24.26
C VAL A 107 -2.80 3.82 -24.26
N ILE A 108 -2.10 3.64 -25.38
CA ILE A 108 -0.71 4.06 -25.53
C ILE A 108 -0.69 5.55 -25.88
N TYR A 109 -0.07 6.36 -25.02
CA TYR A 109 0.18 7.78 -25.29
C TYR A 109 1.57 7.97 -25.89
N THR A 110 2.58 7.32 -25.29
CA THR A 110 3.94 7.19 -25.82
C THR A 110 4.49 5.79 -25.50
N GLU A 111 5.68 5.48 -25.99
CA GLU A 111 6.38 4.23 -25.65
C GLU A 111 6.50 4.02 -24.13
N LYS A 112 6.73 5.11 -23.37
CA LYS A 112 6.94 5.06 -21.92
C LYS A 112 5.72 5.40 -21.08
N ILE A 113 4.71 6.09 -21.63
CA ILE A 113 3.54 6.58 -20.89
C ILE A 113 2.26 6.02 -21.51
N LYS A 114 1.42 5.43 -20.68
CA LYS A 114 0.15 4.83 -21.07
C LYS A 114 -0.93 5.29 -20.12
N THR A 115 -2.17 5.39 -20.58
CA THR A 115 -3.32 5.48 -19.68
C THR A 115 -3.85 4.10 -19.41
N PHE A 116 -4.32 3.85 -18.19
CA PHE A 116 -4.97 2.60 -17.82
C PHE A 116 -6.38 2.85 -17.30
N SER A 117 -7.21 1.81 -17.38
CA SER A 117 -8.44 1.68 -16.61
C SER A 117 -8.58 0.23 -16.15
N VAL A 118 -8.66 -0.02 -14.84
CA VAL A 118 -8.77 -1.38 -14.29
C VAL A 118 -9.90 -1.46 -13.26
N PRO A 119 -10.55 -2.63 -13.11
CA PRO A 119 -11.48 -2.87 -12.00
C PRO A 119 -10.76 -2.68 -10.66
N VAL A 120 -11.46 -2.11 -9.66
CA VAL A 120 -10.91 -1.92 -8.31
C VAL A 120 -10.39 -3.23 -7.70
N LYS A 121 -11.08 -4.35 -7.94
CA LYS A 121 -10.65 -5.69 -7.53
C LYS A 121 -9.29 -6.12 -8.07
N SER A 122 -8.85 -5.54 -9.18
CA SER A 122 -7.61 -5.92 -9.88
C SER A 122 -6.42 -5.05 -9.47
N ILE A 123 -6.60 -4.06 -8.61
CA ILE A 123 -5.52 -3.17 -8.13
C ILE A 123 -4.35 -3.92 -7.47
N PRO A 124 -4.56 -4.97 -6.64
CA PRO A 124 -3.44 -5.76 -6.11
C PRO A 124 -2.59 -6.42 -7.20
N LEU A 125 -3.20 -6.82 -8.31
CA LEU A 125 -2.50 -7.43 -9.45
C LEU A 125 -1.80 -6.37 -10.30
N LEU A 126 -2.42 -5.19 -10.49
CA LEU A 126 -1.84 -4.08 -11.24
C LEU A 126 -0.44 -3.71 -10.72
N ILE A 127 -0.28 -3.57 -9.40
CA ILE A 127 1.01 -3.18 -8.79
C ILE A 127 2.09 -4.28 -8.91
N GLN A 128 1.73 -5.48 -9.36
CA GLN A 128 2.65 -6.60 -9.55
C GLN A 128 3.02 -6.80 -11.03
N ILE A 129 2.42 -6.08 -11.97
CA ILE A 129 2.70 -6.28 -13.41
C ILE A 129 4.14 -5.86 -13.73
N LYS A 130 4.88 -6.79 -14.35
CA LYS A 130 6.25 -6.55 -14.83
C LYS A 130 6.27 -5.44 -15.89
N GLY A 131 7.27 -4.57 -15.77
CA GLY A 131 7.49 -3.45 -16.67
C GLY A 131 6.68 -2.21 -16.35
N ILE A 132 5.85 -2.21 -15.29
CA ILE A 132 5.31 -0.98 -14.72
C ILE A 132 6.33 -0.42 -13.72
N THR A 133 6.76 0.82 -13.94
CA THR A 133 7.77 1.49 -13.12
C THR A 133 7.17 2.60 -12.26
N TYR A 134 6.08 3.24 -12.69
CA TYR A 134 5.35 4.23 -11.90
C TYR A 134 3.85 4.22 -12.19
N ILE A 135 3.04 4.46 -11.14
CA ILE A 135 1.57 4.59 -11.26
C ILE A 135 1.13 5.94 -10.70
N GLU A 136 0.42 6.71 -11.53
CA GLU A 136 -0.17 8.00 -11.18
C GLU A 136 -1.69 7.94 -11.33
N ILE A 137 -2.42 8.51 -10.38
CA ILE A 137 -3.88 8.69 -10.48
C ILE A 137 -4.28 10.10 -10.07
N GLY A 138 -5.42 10.54 -10.60
CA GLY A 138 -6.04 11.79 -10.20
C GLY A 138 -6.70 11.68 -8.82
N LYS A 139 -6.68 12.78 -8.08
CA LYS A 139 -7.48 12.97 -6.87
C LYS A 139 -8.19 14.32 -7.00
N LYS A 140 -9.52 14.32 -6.91
CA LYS A 140 -10.27 15.58 -6.93
C LYS A 140 -9.96 16.38 -5.65
N ALA A 141 -9.68 17.66 -5.83
CA ALA A 141 -9.54 18.59 -4.71
C ALA A 141 -10.87 18.69 -3.96
N LYS A 142 -10.82 18.81 -2.63
CA LYS A 142 -11.99 19.23 -1.86
C LYS A 142 -12.26 20.69 -2.19
N ILE A 143 -13.36 20.96 -2.87
CA ILE A 143 -13.88 22.32 -2.98
C ILE A 143 -14.51 22.63 -1.61
N LYS A 144 -14.01 23.67 -0.94
CA LYS A 144 -14.53 24.14 0.35
C LYS A 144 -15.75 25.02 0.14
#